data_AF-H1VNV9-F1
#
_entry.id   AF-H1VNV9-F1
#
_cell.length_a   1.000
_cell.length_b   1.000
_cell.length_c   1.000
_cell.angle_alpha   90.00
_cell.angle_beta   90.00
_cell.angle_gamma   90.00
#
_symmetry.space_group_name_H-M   'P 1'
#
loop_
_entity.id
_entity.type
_entity.pdbx_description
1 polymer ?
#
loop_
_entity_poly.entity_id
_entity_poly.type
_entity_poly.pdbx_seq_one_letter_code
_entity_poly.pdbx_strand_id
1 'polypeptide(L)' 'MDKLTLEQLQAIESWFTADIAEAFEYEASVEAKTAKGGTSRSSVLEQIQVIRSMLD' A
#
# COMPACT_ATOMS: atom_id res chain seq x y z
N MET A 1 7.28 8.72 0.92
CA MET A 1 8.15 7.85 1.75
C MET A 1 9.29 7.39 0.86
N ASP A 2 10.12 8.32 0.38
CA ASP A 2 10.70 8.25 -0.98
C ASP A 2 12.02 9.04 -1.10
N LYS A 3 12.76 9.19 0.01
CA LYS A 3 13.95 10.06 0.06
C LYS A 3 15.26 9.38 -0.38
N LEU A 4 15.24 8.07 -0.60
CA LEU A 4 16.41 7.31 -1.00
C LEU A 4 16.44 7.16 -2.52
N THR A 5 17.61 7.32 -3.12
CA THR A 5 17.80 7.04 -4.55
C THR A 5 17.86 5.53 -4.81
N LEU A 6 17.67 5.13 -6.07
CA LEU A 6 17.81 3.74 -6.48
C LEU A 6 19.22 3.20 -6.17
N GLU A 7 20.26 4.01 -6.38
CA GLU A 7 21.64 3.63 -6.07
C GLU A 7 21.85 3.37 -4.57
N GLN A 8 21.21 4.18 -3.71
CA GLN A 8 21.28 3.98 -2.26
C GLN A 8 20.55 2.70 -1.83
N LEU A 9 19.44 2.34 -2.48
CA LEU A 9 18.75 1.07 -2.26
C LEU A 9 19.59 -0.11 -2.79
N GLN A 10 20.18 0.03 -3.97
CA GLN A 10 21.04 -0.99 -4.57
C GLN A 10 22.34 -1.25 -3.80
N ALA A 11 22.83 -0.25 -3.07
CA ALA A 11 23.95 -0.41 -2.14
C ALA A 11 23.61 -1.36 -0.96
N ILE A 12 22.32 -1.55 -0.65
CA ILE A 12 21.84 -2.54 0.33
C ILE A 12 21.63 -3.88 -0.35
N GLU A 13 20.92 -3.89 -1.48
CA GLU A 13 20.63 -5.10 -2.24
C GLU A 13 20.47 -4.78 -3.75
N SER A 14 21.21 -5.52 -4.59
CA SER A 14 21.37 -5.26 -6.02
C SER A 14 20.17 -5.55 -6.93
N TRP A 15 19.20 -6.37 -6.50
CA TRP A 15 18.00 -6.73 -7.25
C TRP A 15 16.92 -5.64 -7.21
N PHE A 16 17.06 -4.60 -6.39
CA PHE A 16 16.17 -3.45 -6.47
C PHE A 16 16.23 -2.81 -7.85
N THR A 17 15.06 -2.68 -8.47
CA THR A 17 14.83 -2.04 -9.77
C THR A 17 14.06 -0.72 -9.58
N ALA A 18 13.96 0.09 -10.63
CA ALA A 18 13.35 1.42 -10.54
C ALA A 18 11.86 1.43 -10.13
N ASP A 19 11.16 0.32 -10.35
CA ASP A 19 9.77 0.07 -9.94
C ASP A 19 9.58 0.01 -8.42
N ILE A 20 10.66 -0.16 -7.63
CA ILE A 20 10.58 -0.13 -6.17
C ILE A 20 9.99 1.19 -5.63
N ALA A 21 10.13 2.28 -6.38
CA ALA A 21 9.54 3.57 -6.02
C ALA A 21 8.00 3.50 -5.93
N GLU A 22 7.35 2.64 -6.71
CA GLU A 22 5.89 2.47 -6.70
C GLU A 22 5.41 1.87 -5.37
N ALA A 23 6.20 0.98 -4.74
CA ALA A 23 5.87 0.43 -3.43
C ALA A 23 5.91 1.47 -2.29
N PHE A 24 6.63 2.57 -2.52
CA PHE A 24 6.86 3.67 -1.58
C PHE A 24 5.98 4.91 -1.83
N GLU A 25 5.32 4.95 -2.99
CA GLU A 25 4.23 5.87 -3.28
C GLU A 25 3.07 5.56 -2.33
N TYR A 26 2.61 6.59 -1.60
CA TYR A 26 1.76 6.37 -0.43
C TYR A 26 0.41 5.79 -0.84
N GLU A 27 -0.21 6.39 -1.86
CA GLU A 27 -1.50 5.99 -2.39
C GLU A 27 -1.44 4.55 -2.95
N ALA A 28 -0.43 4.23 -3.76
CA ALA A 28 -0.22 2.87 -4.29
C ALA A 28 0.02 1.85 -3.16
N SER A 29 0.79 2.22 -2.14
CA SER A 29 1.04 1.36 -0.98
C SER A 29 -0.25 1.03 -0.21
N VAL A 30 -1.12 2.03 -0.02
CA VAL A 30 -2.43 1.87 0.63
C VAL A 30 -3.38 1.04 -0.24
N GLU A 31 -3.48 1.35 -1.53
CA GLU A 31 -4.38 0.67 -2.46
C GLU A 31 -3.98 -0.78 -2.73
N ALA A 32 -2.70 -1.13 -2.59
CA ALA A 32 -2.24 -2.52 -2.69
C ALA A 32 -2.75 -3.41 -1.54
N LYS A 33 -3.26 -2.86 -0.43
CA LYS A 33 -3.76 -3.63 0.72
C LYS A 33 -5.23 -4.00 0.53
N THR A 34 -5.50 -4.90 -0.41
CA THR A 34 -6.86 -5.32 -0.84
C THR A 34 -7.39 -6.58 -0.16
N ALA A 35 -6.59 -7.25 0.68
CA ALA A 35 -7.07 -8.38 1.47
C ALA A 35 -8.21 -7.96 2.40
N LYS A 36 -9.04 -8.91 2.86
CA LYS A 36 -10.13 -8.62 3.81
C LYS A 36 -9.59 -7.92 5.06
N GLY A 37 -10.19 -6.78 5.42
CA GLY A 37 -9.71 -5.93 6.53
C GLY A 37 -8.51 -5.03 6.15
N GLY A 38 -8.13 -5.00 4.88
CA GLY A 38 -7.06 -4.15 4.36
C GLY A 38 -7.42 -2.67 4.33
N THR A 39 -6.42 -1.85 4.01
CA THR A 39 -6.52 -0.38 4.04
C THR A 39 -6.84 0.24 2.69
N SER A 40 -6.96 -0.56 1.61
CA SER A 40 -7.40 -0.02 0.31
C SER A 40 -8.77 0.64 0.44
N ARG A 41 -9.05 1.64 -0.40
CA ARG A 41 -10.36 2.32 -0.37
C ARG A 41 -11.52 1.35 -0.51
N SER A 42 -11.40 0.36 -1.40
CA SER A 42 -12.40 -0.70 -1.58
C SER A 42 -12.63 -1.49 -0.29
N SER A 43 -11.55 -1.93 0.36
CA SER A 43 -11.61 -2.70 1.61
C SER A 43 -12.23 -1.90 2.74
N VAL A 44 -11.90 -0.61 2.86
CA VAL A 44 -12.47 0.27 3.90
C VAL A 44 -13.95 0.53 3.66
N LEU A 45 -14.36 0.73 2.41
CA LEU A 45 -15.79 0.90 2.08
C LEU A 45 -16.60 -0.35 2.39
N GLU A 46 -16.08 -1.54 2.09
CA GLU A 46 -16.69 -2.82 2.49
C GLU A 46 -16.83 -2.90 4.01
N GLN A 47 -15.78 -2.57 4.76
CA GLN A 47 -15.80 -2.58 6.23
C GLN A 47 -16.86 -1.62 6.80
N ILE A 48 -16.95 -0.40 6.25
CA ILE A 48 -17.98 0.57 6.65
C ILE A 48 -19.38 0.02 6.41
N GLN A 49 -19.61 -0.62 5.25
CA GLN A 49 -20.91 -1.21 4.92
C GLN A 49 -21.28 -2.32 5.92
N VAL A 50 -20.35 -3.24 6.21
CA VAL A 50 -20.57 -4.35 7.14
C VAL A 50 -20.91 -3.83 8.54
N ILE A 51 -20.16 -2.85 9.05
CA ILE A 51 -20.40 -2.28 10.39
C ILE A 51 -21.76 -1.60 10.44
N ARG A 52 -22.14 -0.84 9.40
CA ARG A 52 -23.47 -0.19 9.35
C ARG A 52 -24.60 -1.22 9.42
N SER A 53 -24.51 -2.30 8.66
CA SER A 53 -25.51 -3.38 8.69
C SER A 53 -25.58 -4.15 10.02
N MET A 54 -24.54 -4.06 10.86
CA MET A 54 -24.57 -4.64 12.22
C MET A 54 -25.22 -3.72 13.26
N LEU A 55 -25.40 -2.44 12.95
CA LEU A 55 -25.95 -1.43 13.85
C LEU A 55 -27.46 -1.17 13.63
N ASP A 56 -28.01 -1.70 12.53
CA ASP A 56 -29.46 -1.75 12.25
C ASP A 56 -30.13 -2.91 12.99
#